data_AF-A0A1E2WHJ4-F1
#
_entry.id   AF-A0A1E2WHJ4-F1
#
_cell.length_a   1.000
_cell.length_b   1.000
_cell.length_c   1.000
_cell.angle_alpha   90.00
_cell.angle_beta   90.00
_cell.angle_gamma   90.00
#
_symmetry.space_group_name_H-M   'P 1'
#
loop_
_entity.id
_entity.type
_entity.pdbx_description
1 polymer ?
#
loop_
_entity_poly.entity_id
_entity_poly.type
_entity_poly.pdbx_seq_one_letter_code
_entity_poly.pdbx_strand_id
1 'polypeptide(L)'
;MTAFNFSEQSLVGNNFNGQNLNGSNFFKATLTNVQFVNTGLRGTNFEEAKLFNVNASGAIFAPNNSFPQPANLFKATLENVNFSGANLRQANLSLINTKFINLSNANLTNANLREANLSGEQSERPNLRGANFTGADLFKAKLKAADFTGATLVNASFLEAELDSTILVNVDATGADFRLTNLTDFTLQNSIFDLANFSDLSISDVELLNPTQSGNVSFRGANFSNVSAEDLILTGADFSSFRDANGNVTVTNLSGADFADTDLSGANFTQANAEGLFFNGLAVGANFTDANLRNANLSKGDFTDAIFVGADLTGAIADDAIGLDIGDEFNNTLTGTSSNDNLFGFAGNDTLIGNAGNDYLDGGLGADSLFGGGGNDTLFGGAGADNLTGGAGNDYLNGGTGNDTLTGGNGSDTIRYNLGDGQDRINEFVTGTGGDILSFGGIGAIDVRIVNGNSQFLLGDGIANNAGFGTGQLLLTLFGTTFTQADISTNIDPNNSSVFQLS
;
A
#
# COMPACT_ATOMS: atom_id res chain seq x y z
N MET A 1 -51.09 20.69 -0.92
CA MET A 1 -51.79 20.18 -2.13
C MET A 1 -51.82 18.67 -2.04
N THR A 2 -52.87 18.04 -2.54
CA THR A 2 -53.06 16.59 -2.49
C THR A 2 -52.07 15.90 -3.43
N ALA A 3 -51.31 14.94 -2.90
CA ALA A 3 -50.49 14.04 -3.69
C ALA A 3 -51.36 13.27 -4.69
N PHE A 4 -50.86 13.08 -5.91
CA PHE A 4 -51.53 12.25 -6.91
C PHE A 4 -51.11 10.79 -6.77
N ASN A 5 -51.99 9.86 -7.10
CA ASN A 5 -51.70 8.43 -7.10
C ASN A 5 -51.85 7.86 -8.52
N PHE A 6 -50.73 7.48 -9.10
CA PHE A 6 -50.57 6.86 -10.41
C PHE A 6 -50.06 5.41 -10.30
N SER A 7 -50.13 4.80 -9.12
CA SER A 7 -49.62 3.44 -8.91
C SER A 7 -50.23 2.45 -9.90
N GLU A 8 -49.38 1.59 -10.47
CA GLU A 8 -49.75 0.54 -11.44
C GLU A 8 -50.41 1.06 -12.74
N GLN A 9 -50.41 2.39 -12.97
CA GLN A 9 -50.98 2.98 -14.19
C GLN A 9 -49.97 3.00 -15.34
N SER A 10 -50.51 3.04 -16.56
CA SER A 10 -49.75 3.31 -17.78
C SER A 10 -49.97 4.76 -18.21
N LEU A 11 -48.91 5.56 -18.20
CA LEU A 11 -48.88 6.96 -18.61
C LEU A 11 -48.13 7.08 -19.93
N VAL A 12 -48.79 7.61 -20.96
CA VAL A 12 -48.23 7.70 -22.32
C VAL A 12 -48.38 9.12 -22.83
N GLY A 13 -47.25 9.77 -23.12
CA GLY A 13 -47.21 11.13 -23.71
C GLY A 13 -47.67 12.25 -22.76
N ASN A 14 -47.84 11.96 -21.46
CA ASN A 14 -48.24 12.96 -20.48
C ASN A 14 -47.17 14.05 -20.34
N ASN A 15 -47.61 15.29 -20.23
CA ASN A 15 -46.74 16.45 -20.03
C ASN A 15 -47.02 17.10 -18.66
N PHE A 16 -46.06 16.97 -17.74
CA PHE A 16 -46.10 17.53 -16.40
C PHE A 16 -45.07 18.65 -16.20
N ASN A 17 -44.57 19.25 -17.28
CA ASN A 17 -43.54 20.27 -17.20
C ASN A 17 -43.95 21.43 -16.28
N GLY A 18 -43.02 21.84 -15.40
CA GLY A 18 -43.22 22.91 -14.41
C GLY A 18 -44.27 22.63 -13.33
N GLN A 19 -44.88 21.45 -13.32
CA GLN A 19 -45.92 21.10 -12.34
C GLN A 19 -45.30 20.77 -10.99
N ASN A 20 -46.13 20.82 -9.95
CA ASN A 20 -45.79 20.34 -8.61
C ASN A 20 -46.47 19.00 -8.36
N LEU A 21 -45.68 17.93 -8.41
CA LEU A 21 -46.11 16.56 -8.15
C LEU A 21 -45.48 16.02 -6.86
N ASN A 22 -44.96 16.87 -5.97
CA ASN A 22 -44.34 16.45 -4.72
C ASN A 22 -45.28 15.51 -3.90
N GLY A 23 -44.72 14.44 -3.33
CA GLY A 23 -45.42 13.43 -2.55
C GLY A 23 -46.28 12.46 -3.37
N SER A 24 -46.35 12.61 -4.70
CA SER A 24 -47.14 11.72 -5.56
C SER A 24 -46.55 10.31 -5.63
N ASN A 25 -47.41 9.33 -5.92
CA ASN A 25 -47.05 7.92 -6.01
C ASN A 25 -47.13 7.43 -7.46
N PHE A 26 -46.05 6.84 -7.94
CA PHE A 26 -45.85 6.18 -9.24
C PHE A 26 -45.38 4.74 -9.05
N PHE A 27 -45.60 4.14 -7.86
CA PHE A 27 -45.22 2.76 -7.57
C PHE A 27 -45.71 1.80 -8.67
N LYS A 28 -44.80 1.04 -9.27
CA LYS A 28 -45.07 0.11 -10.39
C LYS A 28 -45.74 0.74 -11.62
N ALA A 29 -45.75 2.07 -11.74
CA ALA A 29 -46.29 2.74 -12.90
C ALA A 29 -45.37 2.50 -14.12
N THR A 30 -45.96 2.48 -15.31
CA THR A 30 -45.22 2.48 -16.58
C THR A 30 -45.38 3.83 -17.26
N LEU A 31 -44.29 4.53 -17.47
CA LEU A 31 -44.24 5.86 -18.08
C LEU A 31 -43.54 5.75 -19.42
N THR A 32 -44.21 6.16 -20.49
CA THR A 32 -43.65 6.16 -21.85
C THR A 32 -43.80 7.54 -22.48
N ASN A 33 -42.69 8.15 -22.91
CA ASN A 33 -42.66 9.49 -23.51
C ASN A 33 -43.23 10.59 -22.57
N VAL A 34 -43.08 10.43 -21.26
CA VAL A 34 -43.56 11.40 -20.26
C VAL A 34 -42.57 12.54 -20.08
N GLN A 35 -43.08 13.77 -19.93
CA GLN A 35 -42.27 14.96 -19.70
C GLN A 35 -42.43 15.47 -18.25
N PHE A 36 -41.30 15.65 -17.57
CA PHE A 36 -41.14 16.16 -16.20
C PHE A 36 -40.14 17.34 -16.14
N VAL A 37 -40.02 18.11 -17.21
CA VAL A 37 -39.04 19.20 -17.29
C VAL A 37 -39.35 20.26 -16.24
N ASN A 38 -38.38 20.57 -15.38
CA ASN A 38 -38.52 21.51 -14.26
C ASN A 38 -39.68 21.18 -13.30
N THR A 39 -40.07 19.91 -13.20
CA THR A 39 -41.18 19.46 -12.34
C THR A 39 -40.72 19.23 -10.90
N GLY A 40 -41.54 19.61 -9.93
CA GLY A 40 -41.33 19.27 -8.52
C GLY A 40 -41.73 17.81 -8.25
N LEU A 41 -40.76 16.98 -7.87
CA LEU A 41 -40.90 15.54 -7.60
C LEU A 41 -40.35 15.16 -6.21
N ARG A 42 -40.49 16.05 -5.22
CA ARG A 42 -39.94 15.81 -3.88
C ARG A 42 -40.75 14.75 -3.14
N GLY A 43 -40.08 13.79 -2.51
CA GLY A 43 -40.74 12.70 -1.78
C GLY A 43 -41.70 11.87 -2.63
N THR A 44 -41.52 11.85 -3.96
CA THR A 44 -42.33 11.02 -4.84
C THR A 44 -41.84 9.58 -4.84
N ASN A 45 -42.77 8.63 -4.93
CA ASN A 45 -42.43 7.21 -4.97
C ASN A 45 -42.50 6.66 -6.41
N PHE A 46 -41.37 6.36 -7.01
CA PHE A 46 -41.19 5.66 -8.29
C PHE A 46 -40.67 4.22 -8.10
N GLU A 47 -40.84 3.64 -6.92
CA GLU A 47 -40.41 2.27 -6.65
C GLU A 47 -41.01 1.29 -7.65
N GLU A 48 -40.14 0.44 -8.23
CA GLU A 48 -40.46 -0.53 -9.28
C GLU A 48 -41.14 0.07 -10.54
N ALA A 49 -41.09 1.40 -10.71
CA ALA A 49 -41.62 2.06 -11.90
C ALA A 49 -40.74 1.78 -13.12
N LYS A 50 -41.37 1.80 -14.30
CA LYS A 50 -40.69 1.65 -15.59
C LYS A 50 -40.78 2.95 -16.37
N LEU A 51 -39.65 3.60 -16.61
CA LEU A 51 -39.57 4.89 -17.30
C LEU A 51 -38.87 4.68 -18.64
N PHE A 52 -39.63 4.89 -19.73
CA PHE A 52 -39.16 4.77 -21.10
C PHE A 52 -39.27 6.12 -21.81
N ASN A 53 -38.15 6.63 -22.33
CA ASN A 53 -38.10 7.92 -23.03
C ASN A 53 -38.65 9.07 -22.17
N VAL A 54 -38.32 9.09 -20.89
CA VAL A 54 -38.81 10.11 -19.95
C VAL A 54 -37.81 11.26 -19.90
N ASN A 55 -38.32 12.49 -20.02
CA ASN A 55 -37.49 13.68 -19.88
C ASN A 55 -37.75 14.36 -18.54
N ALA A 56 -36.84 14.19 -17.58
CA ALA A 56 -36.88 14.80 -16.26
C ALA A 56 -35.77 15.85 -16.06
N SER A 57 -35.33 16.49 -17.15
CA SER A 57 -34.30 17.54 -17.08
C SER A 57 -34.71 18.69 -16.16
N GLY A 58 -33.84 19.09 -15.25
CA GLY A 58 -34.11 20.15 -14.27
C GLY A 58 -35.19 19.80 -13.23
N ALA A 59 -35.68 18.55 -13.18
CA ALA A 59 -36.65 18.14 -12.18
C ALA A 59 -36.05 18.15 -10.77
N ILE A 60 -36.88 18.40 -9.75
CA ILE A 60 -36.43 18.55 -8.37
C ILE A 60 -36.99 17.43 -7.50
N PHE A 61 -36.14 16.42 -7.26
CA PHE A 61 -36.43 15.28 -6.39
C PHE A 61 -35.98 15.51 -4.94
N ALA A 62 -35.01 16.40 -4.75
CA ALA A 62 -34.38 16.64 -3.46
C ALA A 62 -35.37 17.08 -2.37
N PRO A 63 -35.31 16.46 -1.17
CA PRO A 63 -36.22 16.75 -0.09
C PRO A 63 -36.03 18.17 0.45
N ASN A 64 -37.07 18.67 1.13
CA ASN A 64 -37.05 19.93 1.86
C ASN A 64 -37.90 19.82 3.13
N ASN A 65 -38.05 20.90 3.90
CA ASN A 65 -38.80 20.88 5.15
C ASN A 65 -40.27 20.44 5.00
N SER A 66 -40.88 20.65 3.82
CA SER A 66 -42.28 20.26 3.54
C SER A 66 -42.41 18.82 3.01
N PHE A 67 -41.38 18.32 2.35
CA PHE A 67 -41.28 16.96 1.81
C PHE A 67 -39.94 16.37 2.26
N PRO A 68 -39.84 15.94 3.54
CA PRO A 68 -38.57 15.53 4.14
C PRO A 68 -38.09 14.16 3.67
N GLN A 69 -39.01 13.33 3.17
CA GLN A 69 -38.67 12.02 2.61
C GLN A 69 -37.99 12.20 1.25
N PRO A 70 -36.85 11.53 0.99
CA PRO A 70 -36.26 11.54 -0.33
C PRO A 70 -37.17 10.90 -1.37
N ALA A 71 -37.00 11.28 -2.64
CA ALA A 71 -37.65 10.56 -3.73
C ALA A 71 -37.13 9.12 -3.78
N ASN A 72 -38.04 8.17 -4.00
CA ASN A 72 -37.73 6.74 -4.00
C ASN A 72 -37.83 6.19 -5.42
N LEU A 73 -36.71 5.83 -6.04
CA LEU A 73 -36.63 5.16 -7.34
C LEU A 73 -36.16 3.71 -7.20
N PHE A 74 -36.27 3.13 -6.00
CA PHE A 74 -35.82 1.76 -5.72
C PHE A 74 -36.32 0.75 -6.76
N LYS A 75 -35.42 -0.03 -7.34
CA LYS A 75 -35.74 -1.04 -8.37
C LYS A 75 -36.44 -0.50 -9.63
N ALA A 76 -36.39 0.80 -9.88
CA ALA A 76 -36.94 1.35 -11.11
C ALA A 76 -36.13 0.89 -12.34
N THR A 77 -36.81 0.72 -13.46
CA THR A 77 -36.18 0.50 -14.78
C THR A 77 -36.18 1.81 -15.55
N LEU A 78 -35.01 2.28 -15.96
CA LEU A 78 -34.82 3.59 -16.59
C LEU A 78 -34.16 3.40 -17.96
N GLU A 79 -34.93 3.54 -19.04
CA GLU A 79 -34.41 3.45 -20.41
C GLU A 79 -34.63 4.75 -21.17
N ASN A 80 -33.56 5.33 -21.69
CA ASN A 80 -33.56 6.63 -22.35
C ASN A 80 -34.17 7.73 -21.45
N VAL A 81 -33.69 7.84 -20.21
CA VAL A 81 -34.18 8.81 -19.23
C VAL A 81 -33.20 9.96 -19.09
N ASN A 82 -33.67 11.18 -19.37
CA ASN A 82 -32.87 12.38 -19.24
C ASN A 82 -33.06 13.02 -17.86
N PHE A 83 -32.02 13.00 -17.02
CA PHE A 83 -31.95 13.65 -15.72
C PHE A 83 -31.00 14.86 -15.73
N SER A 84 -30.60 15.38 -16.89
CA SER A 84 -29.66 16.50 -16.97
C SER A 84 -30.11 17.70 -16.13
N GLY A 85 -29.20 18.21 -15.29
CA GLY A 85 -29.47 19.30 -14.35
C GLY A 85 -30.52 18.99 -13.25
N ALA A 86 -31.00 17.75 -13.13
CA ALA A 86 -31.95 17.38 -12.10
C ALA A 86 -31.29 17.40 -10.71
N ASN A 87 -32.09 17.73 -9.69
CA ASN A 87 -31.64 17.69 -8.31
C ASN A 87 -32.15 16.41 -7.63
N LEU A 88 -31.31 15.39 -7.64
CA LEU A 88 -31.50 14.04 -7.10
C LEU A 88 -30.85 13.86 -5.71
N ARG A 89 -30.49 14.96 -5.04
CA ARG A 89 -29.87 14.92 -3.70
C ARG A 89 -30.68 14.03 -2.74
N GLN A 90 -30.00 13.11 -2.07
CA GLN A 90 -30.58 12.11 -1.15
C GLN A 90 -31.53 11.07 -1.78
N ALA A 91 -31.78 11.10 -3.09
CA ALA A 91 -32.70 10.15 -3.72
C ALA A 91 -32.24 8.70 -3.51
N ASN A 92 -33.21 7.79 -3.33
CA ASN A 92 -32.94 6.37 -3.28
C ASN A 92 -33.01 5.79 -4.70
N LEU A 93 -31.87 5.50 -5.27
CA LEU A 93 -31.64 4.90 -6.59
C LEU A 93 -31.08 3.48 -6.46
N SER A 94 -31.23 2.83 -5.30
CA SER A 94 -30.68 1.48 -5.10
C SER A 94 -31.36 0.47 -6.02
N LEU A 95 -30.59 -0.48 -6.55
CA LEU A 95 -31.06 -1.56 -7.43
C LEU A 95 -31.78 -1.07 -8.70
N ILE A 96 -31.56 0.17 -9.14
CA ILE A 96 -32.09 0.62 -10.44
C ILE A 96 -31.39 -0.16 -11.57
N ASN A 97 -32.13 -0.37 -12.65
CA ASN A 97 -31.57 -0.89 -13.89
C ASN A 97 -31.67 0.18 -14.98
N THR A 98 -30.52 0.55 -15.56
CA THR A 98 -30.48 1.64 -16.53
C THR A 98 -30.05 1.19 -17.91
N LYS A 99 -30.46 1.98 -18.91
CA LYS A 99 -29.99 1.87 -20.29
C LYS A 99 -30.11 3.23 -20.94
N PHE A 100 -28.98 3.85 -21.28
CA PHE A 100 -28.92 5.22 -21.82
C PHE A 100 -29.61 6.24 -20.89
N ILE A 101 -29.05 6.46 -19.71
CA ILE A 101 -29.47 7.60 -18.88
C ILE A 101 -28.54 8.79 -19.14
N ASN A 102 -28.94 9.96 -18.64
CA ASN A 102 -28.14 11.18 -18.74
C ASN A 102 -28.25 11.95 -17.43
N LEU A 103 -27.21 11.87 -16.61
CA LEU A 103 -27.02 12.59 -15.35
C LEU A 103 -26.13 13.83 -15.51
N SER A 104 -25.91 14.33 -16.73
CA SER A 104 -25.02 15.48 -16.94
C SER A 104 -25.46 16.69 -16.13
N ASN A 105 -24.53 17.25 -15.35
CA ASN A 105 -24.79 18.35 -14.40
C ASN A 105 -25.87 18.07 -13.34
N ALA A 106 -26.28 16.80 -13.17
CA ALA A 106 -27.22 16.43 -12.13
C ALA A 106 -26.55 16.48 -10.75
N ASN A 107 -27.32 16.82 -9.73
CA ASN A 107 -26.87 16.80 -8.34
C ASN A 107 -27.38 15.54 -7.65
N LEU A 108 -26.48 14.58 -7.39
CA LEU A 108 -26.74 13.35 -6.67
C LEU A 108 -26.07 13.33 -5.29
N THR A 109 -25.77 14.49 -4.69
CA THR A 109 -25.13 14.54 -3.38
C THR A 109 -25.89 13.68 -2.36
N ASN A 110 -25.17 12.80 -1.64
CA ASN A 110 -25.72 11.85 -0.67
C ASN A 110 -26.85 10.94 -1.21
N ALA A 111 -26.94 10.73 -2.53
CA ALA A 111 -27.87 9.76 -3.10
C ALA A 111 -27.42 8.33 -2.79
N ASN A 112 -28.39 7.41 -2.70
CA ASN A 112 -28.11 6.01 -2.48
C ASN A 112 -28.25 5.23 -3.79
N LEU A 113 -27.13 4.79 -4.35
CA LEU A 113 -26.98 4.05 -5.61
C LEU A 113 -26.47 2.62 -5.35
N ARG A 114 -26.70 2.09 -4.15
CA ARG A 114 -26.26 0.74 -3.79
C ARG A 114 -26.82 -0.30 -4.77
N GLU A 115 -25.93 -1.14 -5.31
CA GLU A 115 -26.26 -2.18 -6.29
C GLU A 115 -27.02 -1.65 -7.52
N ALA A 116 -26.87 -0.37 -7.86
CA ALA A 116 -27.43 0.21 -9.07
C ALA A 116 -26.64 -0.28 -10.31
N ASN A 117 -27.34 -0.53 -11.40
CA ASN A 117 -26.73 -0.73 -12.71
C ASN A 117 -26.76 0.60 -13.50
N LEU A 118 -25.60 1.22 -13.66
CA LEU A 118 -25.32 2.44 -14.42
C LEU A 118 -24.49 2.16 -15.69
N SER A 119 -24.48 0.92 -16.16
CA SER A 119 -23.61 0.50 -17.23
C SER A 119 -23.91 1.23 -18.55
N GLY A 120 -22.84 1.70 -19.21
CA GLY A 120 -22.91 2.50 -20.42
C GLY A 120 -23.44 3.93 -20.24
N GLU A 121 -23.58 4.42 -19.00
CA GLU A 121 -24.03 5.78 -18.72
C GLU A 121 -23.17 6.83 -19.44
N GLN A 122 -23.79 7.91 -19.92
CA GLN A 122 -23.10 8.99 -20.63
C GLN A 122 -23.37 10.32 -19.93
N SER A 123 -22.46 10.72 -19.04
CA SER A 123 -22.62 11.91 -18.22
C SER A 123 -21.36 12.74 -18.11
N GLU A 124 -21.55 14.06 -18.15
CA GLU A 124 -20.51 15.04 -17.90
C GLU A 124 -20.82 15.85 -16.64
N ARG A 125 -19.83 15.99 -15.76
CA ARG A 125 -19.87 16.79 -14.53
C ARG A 125 -21.04 16.47 -13.57
N PRO A 126 -21.42 15.20 -13.34
CA PRO A 126 -22.37 14.91 -12.27
C PRO A 126 -21.72 15.20 -10.90
N ASN A 127 -22.49 15.80 -9.99
CA ASN A 127 -22.06 15.96 -8.60
C ASN A 127 -22.49 14.72 -7.81
N LEU A 128 -21.52 13.85 -7.49
CA LEU A 128 -21.70 12.56 -6.84
C LEU A 128 -21.20 12.56 -5.38
N ARG A 129 -21.00 13.74 -4.79
CA ARG A 129 -20.41 13.90 -3.46
C ARG A 129 -21.19 13.13 -2.39
N GLY A 130 -20.50 12.32 -1.59
CA GLY A 130 -21.13 11.55 -0.51
C GLY A 130 -22.13 10.49 -0.97
N ALA A 131 -22.24 10.22 -2.28
CA ALA A 131 -23.15 9.21 -2.78
C ALA A 131 -22.64 7.80 -2.45
N ASN A 132 -23.57 6.87 -2.24
CA ASN A 132 -23.27 5.48 -1.92
C ASN A 132 -23.44 4.61 -3.17
N PHE A 133 -22.33 4.11 -3.73
CA PHE A 133 -22.25 3.20 -4.87
C PHE A 133 -21.86 1.77 -4.44
N THR A 134 -22.04 1.38 -3.18
CA THR A 134 -21.63 0.04 -2.75
C THR A 134 -22.24 -1.05 -3.64
N GLY A 135 -21.39 -1.87 -4.25
CA GLY A 135 -21.80 -2.94 -5.17
C GLY A 135 -22.45 -2.47 -6.48
N ALA A 136 -22.35 -1.19 -6.84
CA ALA A 136 -22.90 -0.68 -8.09
C ALA A 136 -22.10 -1.18 -9.30
N ASP A 137 -22.79 -1.39 -10.41
CA ASP A 137 -22.17 -1.71 -11.71
C ASP A 137 -22.13 -0.45 -12.58
N LEU A 138 -20.94 0.03 -12.88
CA LEU A 138 -20.66 1.18 -13.75
C LEU A 138 -19.85 0.74 -14.99
N PHE A 139 -19.99 -0.51 -15.41
CA PHE A 139 -19.31 -1.04 -16.59
C PHE A 139 -19.53 -0.12 -17.80
N LYS A 140 -18.44 0.37 -18.41
CA LYS A 140 -18.46 1.32 -19.55
C LYS A 140 -19.18 2.65 -19.29
N ALA A 141 -19.41 3.01 -18.03
CA ALA A 141 -19.94 4.32 -17.70
C ALA A 141 -18.90 5.40 -18.06
N LYS A 142 -19.37 6.48 -18.69
CA LYS A 142 -18.58 7.69 -18.92
C LYS A 142 -19.04 8.74 -17.94
N LEU A 143 -18.20 9.01 -16.95
CA LEU A 143 -18.47 9.93 -15.85
C LEU A 143 -17.40 11.02 -15.82
N LYS A 144 -17.23 11.70 -16.95
CA LYS A 144 -16.18 12.71 -17.12
C LYS A 144 -16.39 13.87 -16.17
N ALA A 145 -15.32 14.32 -15.53
CA ALA A 145 -15.31 15.40 -14.56
C ALA A 145 -16.34 15.23 -13.42
N ALA A 146 -16.66 13.99 -13.07
CA ALA A 146 -17.52 13.69 -11.93
C ALA A 146 -16.81 13.99 -10.61
N ASP A 147 -17.55 14.60 -9.68
CA ASP A 147 -17.06 14.85 -8.32
C ASP A 147 -17.54 13.74 -7.38
N PHE A 148 -16.66 12.79 -7.07
CA PHE A 148 -16.91 11.69 -6.14
C PHE A 148 -16.51 12.01 -4.70
N THR A 149 -16.23 13.27 -4.35
CA THR A 149 -15.70 13.59 -3.00
C THR A 149 -16.57 13.01 -1.88
N GLY A 150 -15.98 12.22 -0.99
CA GLY A 150 -16.69 11.59 0.13
C GLY A 150 -17.58 10.40 -0.25
N ALA A 151 -17.58 9.94 -1.51
CA ALA A 151 -18.41 8.85 -1.96
C ALA A 151 -17.91 7.48 -1.43
N THR A 152 -18.84 6.55 -1.28
CA THR A 152 -18.55 5.15 -0.97
C THR A 152 -18.67 4.33 -2.26
N LEU A 153 -17.56 3.78 -2.73
CA LEU A 153 -17.43 2.98 -3.94
C LEU A 153 -17.09 1.50 -3.64
N VAL A 154 -17.29 1.08 -2.39
CA VAL A 154 -16.95 -0.28 -1.92
C VAL A 154 -17.55 -1.36 -2.83
N ASN A 155 -16.71 -2.24 -3.38
CA ASN A 155 -17.08 -3.29 -4.33
C ASN A 155 -17.84 -2.79 -5.59
N ALA A 156 -17.70 -1.53 -5.97
CA ALA A 156 -18.25 -1.01 -7.22
C ALA A 156 -17.40 -1.48 -8.42
N SER A 157 -18.05 -1.74 -9.54
CA SER A 157 -17.38 -2.10 -10.80
C SER A 157 -17.28 -0.87 -11.70
N PHE A 158 -16.05 -0.44 -11.99
CA PHE A 158 -15.70 0.58 -12.98
C PHE A 158 -15.04 -0.02 -14.22
N LEU A 159 -15.14 -1.33 -14.43
CA LEU A 159 -14.54 -2.02 -15.57
C LEU A 159 -14.85 -1.30 -16.91
N GLU A 160 -13.81 -0.95 -17.65
CA GLU A 160 -13.89 -0.20 -18.93
C GLU A 160 -14.59 1.18 -18.84
N ALA A 161 -14.68 1.80 -17.65
CA ALA A 161 -15.27 3.12 -17.48
C ALA A 161 -14.34 4.25 -17.96
N GLU A 162 -14.89 5.43 -18.25
CA GLU A 162 -14.13 6.65 -18.54
C GLU A 162 -14.31 7.65 -17.38
N LEU A 163 -13.24 7.86 -16.61
CA LEU A 163 -13.17 8.69 -15.41
C LEU A 163 -12.19 9.86 -15.55
N ASP A 164 -12.04 10.36 -16.77
CA ASP A 164 -11.25 11.55 -17.11
C ASP A 164 -11.68 12.77 -16.26
N SER A 165 -10.69 13.50 -15.75
CA SER A 165 -10.84 14.72 -14.95
C SER A 165 -11.66 14.56 -13.65
N THR A 166 -11.78 13.34 -13.13
CA THR A 166 -12.61 13.07 -11.94
C THR A 166 -11.94 13.49 -10.64
N ILE A 167 -12.76 13.70 -9.59
CA ILE A 167 -12.27 14.06 -8.25
C ILE A 167 -12.53 12.89 -7.30
N LEU A 168 -11.47 12.22 -6.86
CA LEU A 168 -11.46 11.09 -5.94
C LEU A 168 -10.84 11.47 -4.60
N VAL A 169 -11.53 12.36 -3.87
CA VAL A 169 -11.07 12.90 -2.58
C VAL A 169 -11.91 12.38 -1.43
N ASN A 170 -11.30 11.87 -0.36
CA ASN A 170 -12.01 11.25 0.78
C ASN A 170 -12.93 10.09 0.36
N VAL A 171 -12.53 9.31 -0.64
CA VAL A 171 -13.33 8.20 -1.18
C VAL A 171 -12.96 6.89 -0.49
N ASP A 172 -13.95 6.03 -0.26
CA ASP A 172 -13.71 4.63 0.10
C ASP A 172 -14.11 3.72 -1.08
N ALA A 173 -13.11 3.24 -1.81
CA ALA A 173 -13.22 2.34 -2.95
C ALA A 173 -12.68 0.93 -2.65
N THR A 174 -12.77 0.50 -1.39
CA THR A 174 -12.32 -0.83 -0.97
C THR A 174 -12.96 -1.92 -1.84
N GLY A 175 -12.15 -2.78 -2.47
CA GLY A 175 -12.59 -3.89 -3.31
C GLY A 175 -13.22 -3.49 -4.66
N ALA A 176 -13.10 -2.22 -5.07
CA ALA A 176 -13.62 -1.77 -6.37
C ALA A 176 -12.79 -2.31 -7.54
N ASP A 177 -13.42 -2.51 -8.69
CA ASP A 177 -12.78 -3.02 -9.92
C ASP A 177 -12.58 -1.89 -10.94
N PHE A 178 -11.34 -1.46 -11.15
CA PHE A 178 -10.93 -0.40 -12.06
C PHE A 178 -10.22 -0.91 -13.32
N ARG A 179 -10.22 -2.22 -13.59
CA ARG A 179 -9.53 -2.76 -14.77
C ARG A 179 -9.98 -2.08 -16.05
N LEU A 180 -9.03 -1.79 -16.94
CA LEU A 180 -9.28 -1.16 -18.24
C LEU A 180 -10.02 0.20 -18.18
N THR A 181 -10.10 0.83 -17.02
CA THR A 181 -10.69 2.17 -16.88
C THR A 181 -9.79 3.18 -17.60
N ASN A 182 -10.32 4.30 -18.04
CA ASN A 182 -9.49 5.45 -18.39
C ASN A 182 -9.47 6.42 -17.21
N LEU A 183 -8.29 6.56 -16.58
CA LEU A 183 -8.03 7.45 -15.45
C LEU A 183 -6.92 8.44 -15.85
N THR A 184 -7.36 9.60 -16.33
CA THR A 184 -6.53 10.70 -16.82
C THR A 184 -6.96 12.00 -16.13
N ASP A 185 -6.02 12.92 -15.90
CA ASP A 185 -6.27 14.27 -15.36
C ASP A 185 -7.05 14.30 -14.02
N PHE A 186 -6.98 13.24 -13.21
CA PHE A 186 -7.83 13.10 -12.02
C PHE A 186 -7.16 13.60 -10.75
N THR A 187 -7.99 14.07 -9.81
CA THR A 187 -7.53 14.50 -8.49
C THR A 187 -7.67 13.38 -7.47
N LEU A 188 -6.59 13.06 -6.76
CA LEU A 188 -6.55 12.00 -5.76
C LEU A 188 -6.04 12.50 -4.41
N GLN A 189 -6.81 12.29 -3.33
CA GLN A 189 -6.33 12.61 -1.97
C GLN A 189 -7.18 11.94 -0.87
N ASN A 190 -6.53 11.46 0.20
CA ASN A 190 -7.18 10.92 1.40
C ASN A 190 -8.19 9.79 1.09
N SER A 191 -7.86 8.92 0.14
CA SER A 191 -8.79 7.92 -0.38
C SER A 191 -8.28 6.50 -0.12
N ILE A 192 -9.20 5.55 0.03
CA ILE A 192 -8.92 4.15 0.33
C ILE A 192 -9.28 3.30 -0.89
N PHE A 193 -8.32 2.51 -1.37
CA PHE A 193 -8.44 1.57 -2.48
C PHE A 193 -7.93 0.18 -2.07
N ASP A 194 -8.03 -0.14 -0.79
CA ASP A 194 -7.63 -1.46 -0.29
C ASP A 194 -8.37 -2.56 -1.07
N LEU A 195 -7.66 -3.62 -1.44
CA LEU A 195 -8.20 -4.75 -2.20
C LEU A 195 -8.79 -4.39 -3.58
N ALA A 196 -8.63 -3.15 -4.06
CA ALA A 196 -9.11 -2.74 -5.37
C ALA A 196 -8.29 -3.39 -6.49
N ASN A 197 -8.89 -3.54 -7.67
CA ASN A 197 -8.24 -4.14 -8.82
C ASN A 197 -8.00 -3.11 -9.92
N PHE A 198 -6.74 -2.77 -10.14
CA PHE A 198 -6.23 -1.87 -11.16
C PHE A 198 -5.51 -2.61 -12.29
N SER A 199 -5.61 -3.95 -12.40
CA SER A 199 -4.80 -4.68 -13.38
C SER A 199 -5.02 -4.20 -14.82
N ASP A 200 -3.93 -4.16 -15.59
CA ASP A 200 -3.93 -3.78 -17.01
C ASP A 200 -4.48 -2.37 -17.27
N LEU A 201 -4.39 -1.48 -16.27
CA LEU A 201 -4.82 -0.10 -16.33
C LEU A 201 -3.68 0.81 -16.80
N SER A 202 -4.02 1.82 -17.61
CA SER A 202 -3.13 2.95 -17.87
C SER A 202 -3.62 4.17 -17.07
N ILE A 203 -2.69 4.80 -16.38
CA ILE A 203 -2.90 5.96 -15.50
C ILE A 203 -1.91 7.03 -15.93
N SER A 204 -2.37 8.26 -16.16
CA SER A 204 -1.46 9.38 -16.42
C SER A 204 -2.01 10.67 -15.82
N ASP A 205 -1.11 11.64 -15.62
CA ASP A 205 -1.45 13.02 -15.26
C ASP A 205 -2.26 13.13 -13.96
N VAL A 206 -1.70 12.64 -12.84
CA VAL A 206 -2.38 12.73 -11.54
C VAL A 206 -1.93 13.94 -10.74
N GLU A 207 -2.88 14.83 -10.47
CA GLU A 207 -2.65 16.01 -9.64
C GLU A 207 -3.19 15.79 -8.21
N LEU A 208 -2.40 16.19 -7.21
CA LEU A 208 -2.89 16.33 -5.84
C LEU A 208 -3.69 17.62 -5.70
N LEU A 209 -4.82 17.57 -4.98
CA LEU A 209 -5.62 18.77 -4.65
C LEU A 209 -4.79 19.83 -3.91
N ASN A 210 -3.84 19.37 -3.09
CA ASN A 210 -2.83 20.20 -2.47
C ASN A 210 -1.44 19.56 -2.63
N PRO A 211 -0.56 20.08 -3.50
CA PRO A 211 0.78 19.54 -3.72
C PRO A 211 1.69 19.57 -2.49
N THR A 212 1.34 20.35 -1.45
CA THR A 212 2.15 20.47 -0.23
C THR A 212 1.78 19.45 0.85
N GLN A 213 0.87 18.51 0.56
CA GLN A 213 0.44 17.47 1.49
C GLN A 213 0.62 16.10 0.84
N SER A 214 0.97 15.09 1.64
CA SER A 214 0.94 13.70 1.18
C SER A 214 -0.44 13.35 0.64
N GLY A 215 -0.48 12.57 -0.43
CA GLY A 215 -1.72 12.04 -0.99
C GLY A 215 -2.52 11.23 0.02
N ASN A 216 -1.85 10.59 0.99
CA ASN A 216 -2.45 9.75 2.04
C ASN A 216 -3.46 8.76 1.45
N VAL A 217 -3.02 7.98 0.47
CA VAL A 217 -3.84 7.03 -0.28
C VAL A 217 -3.46 5.61 0.14
N SER A 218 -4.46 4.79 0.44
CA SER A 218 -4.25 3.40 0.84
C SER A 218 -4.55 2.46 -0.33
N PHE A 219 -3.64 1.55 -0.64
CA PHE A 219 -3.70 0.56 -1.71
C PHE A 219 -3.44 -0.86 -1.19
N ARG A 220 -3.76 -1.13 0.08
CA ARG A 220 -3.31 -2.36 0.73
C ARG A 220 -4.00 -3.58 0.13
N GLY A 221 -3.23 -4.59 -0.26
CA GLY A 221 -3.74 -5.79 -0.91
C GLY A 221 -4.38 -5.55 -2.28
N ALA A 222 -4.18 -4.36 -2.88
CA ALA A 222 -4.68 -4.06 -4.21
C ALA A 222 -3.89 -4.78 -5.31
N ASN A 223 -4.46 -4.87 -6.51
CA ASN A 223 -3.82 -5.50 -7.65
C ASN A 223 -3.49 -4.46 -8.75
N PHE A 224 -2.21 -4.19 -8.94
CA PHE A 224 -1.59 -3.31 -9.92
C PHE A 224 -0.84 -4.07 -11.02
N SER A 225 -1.09 -5.37 -11.21
CA SER A 225 -0.37 -6.14 -12.22
C SER A 225 -0.49 -5.53 -13.62
N ASN A 226 0.64 -5.32 -14.30
CA ASN A 226 0.75 -4.70 -15.62
C ASN A 226 0.13 -3.28 -15.72
N VAL A 227 0.09 -2.53 -14.62
CA VAL A 227 -0.28 -1.12 -14.67
C VAL A 227 0.82 -0.33 -15.37
N SER A 228 0.43 0.62 -16.21
CA SER A 228 1.33 1.65 -16.72
C SER A 228 0.90 2.99 -16.15
N ALA A 229 1.80 3.63 -15.42
CA ALA A 229 1.55 4.82 -14.64
C ALA A 229 2.68 5.82 -14.89
N GLU A 230 2.33 7.00 -15.38
CA GLU A 230 3.26 8.05 -15.77
C GLU A 230 2.87 9.37 -15.08
N ASP A 231 3.88 10.10 -14.60
CA ASP A 231 3.72 11.43 -13.97
C ASP A 231 2.72 11.45 -12.79
N LEU A 232 2.70 10.39 -11.96
CA LEU A 232 1.83 10.37 -10.78
C LEU A 232 2.52 10.98 -9.55
N ILE A 233 1.73 11.62 -8.68
CA ILE A 233 2.17 12.04 -7.35
C ILE A 233 1.42 11.21 -6.30
N LEU A 234 2.12 10.22 -5.72
CA LEU A 234 1.60 9.25 -4.76
C LEU A 234 2.41 9.24 -3.46
N THR A 235 2.89 10.41 -3.05
CA THR A 235 3.69 10.57 -1.83
C THR A 235 2.96 10.04 -0.58
N GLY A 236 3.65 9.23 0.22
CA GLY A 236 3.12 8.60 1.43
C GLY A 236 2.02 7.57 1.19
N ALA A 237 1.85 7.06 -0.04
CA ALA A 237 0.87 6.02 -0.33
C ALA A 237 1.23 4.67 0.34
N ASP A 238 0.21 3.93 0.76
CA ASP A 238 0.40 2.65 1.46
C ASP A 238 0.06 1.46 0.54
N PHE A 239 1.09 0.82 0.00
CA PHE A 239 1.03 -0.41 -0.80
C PHE A 239 1.32 -1.67 0.03
N SER A 240 1.32 -1.60 1.36
CA SER A 240 1.60 -2.77 2.21
C SER A 240 0.52 -3.85 2.11
N SER A 241 0.81 -5.06 2.58
CA SER A 241 -0.19 -6.13 2.60
C SER A 241 -1.44 -5.77 3.44
N PHE A 242 -2.62 -6.17 2.96
CA PHE A 242 -3.87 -6.04 3.71
C PHE A 242 -4.05 -7.23 4.63
N ARG A 243 -4.35 -6.96 5.92
CA ARG A 243 -4.70 -8.00 6.89
C ARG A 243 -6.17 -7.88 7.30
N ASP A 244 -6.93 -8.94 7.10
CA ASP A 244 -8.34 -8.98 7.50
C ASP A 244 -8.51 -9.22 9.01
N ALA A 245 -9.75 -9.13 9.50
CA ALA A 245 -10.08 -9.35 10.90
C ALA A 245 -9.79 -10.78 11.41
N ASN A 246 -9.60 -11.75 10.51
CA ASN A 246 -9.26 -13.13 10.82
C ASN A 246 -7.74 -13.39 10.76
N GLY A 247 -6.95 -12.37 10.42
CA GLY A 247 -5.50 -12.47 10.28
C GLY A 247 -5.03 -12.95 8.91
N ASN A 248 -5.93 -13.18 7.94
CA ASN A 248 -5.54 -13.52 6.58
C ASN A 248 -4.86 -12.32 5.92
N VAL A 249 -3.79 -12.59 5.17
CA VAL A 249 -3.00 -11.57 4.48
C VAL A 249 -3.28 -11.62 3.00
N THR A 250 -3.59 -10.47 2.41
CA THR A 250 -3.63 -10.25 0.96
C THR A 250 -2.47 -9.35 0.59
N VAL A 251 -1.52 -9.88 -0.16
CA VAL A 251 -0.35 -9.12 -0.64
C VAL A 251 -0.77 -8.16 -1.75
N THR A 252 -0.28 -6.93 -1.71
CA THR A 252 -0.41 -5.99 -2.83
C THR A 252 0.41 -6.50 -4.00
N ASN A 253 -0.21 -6.63 -5.16
CA ASN A 253 0.44 -7.20 -6.34
C ASN A 253 0.77 -6.11 -7.37
N LEU A 254 2.04 -5.78 -7.53
CA LEU A 254 2.60 -4.80 -8.47
C LEU A 254 3.39 -5.49 -9.59
N SER A 255 3.15 -6.77 -9.84
CA SER A 255 3.94 -7.56 -10.80
C SER A 255 3.89 -6.94 -12.20
N GLY A 256 5.05 -6.61 -12.76
CA GLY A 256 5.17 -5.98 -14.09
C GLY A 256 4.54 -4.60 -14.19
N ALA A 257 4.29 -3.92 -13.07
CA ALA A 257 3.86 -2.53 -13.08
C ALA A 257 5.00 -1.62 -13.60
N ASP A 258 4.62 -0.52 -14.23
CA ASP A 258 5.50 0.50 -14.77
C ASP A 258 5.11 1.83 -14.12
N PHE A 259 5.98 2.33 -13.23
CA PHE A 259 5.86 3.62 -12.56
C PHE A 259 6.92 4.57 -13.12
N ALA A 260 6.66 5.04 -14.34
CA ALA A 260 7.49 6.02 -15.02
C ALA A 260 7.33 7.40 -14.39
N ASP A 261 8.44 8.08 -14.10
CA ASP A 261 8.51 9.48 -13.65
C ASP A 261 7.54 9.80 -12.48
N THR A 262 7.27 8.80 -11.66
CA THR A 262 6.26 8.85 -10.59
C THR A 262 6.90 9.15 -9.23
N ASP A 263 6.28 10.02 -8.43
CA ASP A 263 6.72 10.34 -7.07
C ASP A 263 6.03 9.45 -6.03
N LEU A 264 6.78 8.48 -5.51
CA LEU A 264 6.46 7.53 -4.45
C LEU A 264 7.19 7.86 -3.14
N SER A 265 7.63 9.11 -2.95
CA SER A 265 8.38 9.47 -1.74
C SER A 265 7.58 9.17 -0.47
N GLY A 266 8.20 8.48 0.49
CA GLY A 266 7.58 8.02 1.74
C GLY A 266 6.53 6.92 1.59
N ALA A 267 6.36 6.33 0.40
CA ALA A 267 5.40 5.25 0.19
C ALA A 267 5.84 3.96 0.91
N ASN A 268 4.87 3.14 1.30
CA ASN A 268 5.10 1.90 2.04
C ASN A 268 4.79 0.67 1.18
N PHE A 269 5.81 -0.10 0.83
CA PHE A 269 5.74 -1.35 0.05
C PHE A 269 5.96 -2.59 0.91
N THR A 270 5.82 -2.50 2.24
CA THR A 270 6.12 -3.63 3.13
C THR A 270 5.36 -4.90 2.71
N GLN A 271 6.10 -5.99 2.45
CA GLN A 271 5.58 -7.29 1.99
C GLN A 271 4.81 -7.25 0.66
N ALA A 272 4.99 -6.20 -0.15
CA ALA A 272 4.37 -6.12 -1.47
C ALA A 272 5.07 -7.03 -2.49
N ASN A 273 4.33 -7.50 -3.48
CA ASN A 273 4.89 -8.25 -4.61
C ASN A 273 5.12 -7.31 -5.81
N ALA A 274 6.33 -6.82 -5.99
CA ALA A 274 6.74 -5.91 -7.06
C ALA A 274 7.72 -6.57 -8.05
N GLU A 275 7.55 -7.86 -8.32
CA GLU A 275 8.35 -8.59 -9.30
C GLU A 275 8.23 -7.95 -10.70
N GLY A 276 9.36 -7.64 -11.33
CA GLY A 276 9.40 -7.02 -12.65
C GLY A 276 8.92 -5.57 -12.70
N LEU A 277 8.80 -4.90 -11.54
CA LEU A 277 8.46 -3.47 -11.46
C LEU A 277 9.47 -2.64 -12.27
N PHE A 278 8.99 -1.69 -13.07
CA PHE A 278 9.80 -0.61 -13.60
C PHE A 278 9.57 0.67 -12.79
N PHE A 279 10.65 1.35 -12.40
CA PHE A 279 10.60 2.60 -11.68
C PHE A 279 11.84 3.46 -11.98
N ASN A 280 11.62 4.72 -12.34
CA ASN A 280 12.68 5.72 -12.59
C ASN A 280 12.37 7.10 -11.98
N GLY A 281 11.43 7.16 -11.01
CA GLY A 281 10.98 8.40 -10.37
C GLY A 281 11.60 8.64 -8.99
N LEU A 282 10.83 9.26 -8.08
CA LEU A 282 11.27 9.57 -6.70
C LEU A 282 10.69 8.56 -5.69
N ALA A 283 11.53 7.86 -4.96
CA ALA A 283 11.16 6.92 -3.90
C ALA A 283 11.87 7.27 -2.58
N VAL A 284 12.12 8.57 -2.36
CA VAL A 284 12.85 9.07 -1.18
C VAL A 284 12.12 8.69 0.10
N GLY A 285 12.80 8.00 1.01
CA GLY A 285 12.21 7.53 2.27
C GLY A 285 11.13 6.46 2.10
N ALA A 286 10.99 5.84 0.93
CA ALA A 286 10.05 4.75 0.72
C ALA A 286 10.50 3.49 1.48
N ASN A 287 9.54 2.67 1.92
CA ASN A 287 9.80 1.48 2.72
C ASN A 287 9.51 0.20 1.92
N PHE A 288 10.54 -0.54 1.53
CA PHE A 288 10.49 -1.81 0.81
C PHE A 288 10.76 -3.04 1.70
N THR A 289 10.56 -2.93 3.01
CA THR A 289 10.80 -4.05 3.95
C THR A 289 10.07 -5.33 3.51
N ASP A 290 10.78 -6.45 3.39
CA ASP A 290 10.26 -7.74 2.92
C ASP A 290 9.52 -7.69 1.56
N ALA A 291 9.75 -6.67 0.72
CA ALA A 291 9.14 -6.57 -0.60
C ALA A 291 9.82 -7.52 -1.59
N ASN A 292 9.04 -8.14 -2.47
CA ASN A 292 9.60 -8.90 -3.59
C ASN A 292 9.83 -7.95 -4.78
N LEU A 293 11.08 -7.62 -5.08
CA LEU A 293 11.52 -6.75 -6.19
C LEU A 293 12.32 -7.52 -7.24
N ARG A 294 12.11 -8.84 -7.33
CA ARG A 294 12.83 -9.70 -8.29
C ARG A 294 12.66 -9.19 -9.72
N ASN A 295 13.75 -9.16 -10.48
CA ASN A 295 13.77 -8.67 -11.87
C ASN A 295 13.24 -7.23 -12.04
N ALA A 296 13.14 -6.44 -10.97
CA ALA A 296 12.71 -5.05 -11.08
C ALA A 296 13.78 -4.21 -11.79
N ASN A 297 13.34 -3.24 -12.58
CA ASN A 297 14.20 -2.20 -13.11
C ASN A 297 13.99 -0.92 -12.28
N LEU A 298 14.97 -0.64 -11.43
CA LEU A 298 15.02 0.50 -10.53
C LEU A 298 16.00 1.58 -11.03
N SER A 299 16.45 1.45 -12.27
CA SER A 299 17.48 2.32 -12.84
C SER A 299 16.99 3.78 -12.89
N LYS A 300 17.87 4.71 -12.53
CA LYS A 300 17.61 6.16 -12.45
C LYS A 300 16.59 6.59 -11.40
N GLY A 301 16.08 5.67 -10.58
CA GLY A 301 15.24 6.01 -9.45
C GLY A 301 16.04 6.70 -8.34
N ASP A 302 15.40 7.61 -7.62
CA ASP A 302 15.95 8.20 -6.39
C ASP A 302 15.42 7.48 -5.16
N PHE A 303 16.26 6.68 -4.53
CA PHE A 303 15.98 5.90 -3.31
C PHE A 303 16.69 6.46 -2.08
N THR A 304 17.04 7.75 -2.09
CA THR A 304 17.64 8.41 -0.92
C THR A 304 16.80 8.13 0.35
N ASP A 305 17.45 7.66 1.42
CA ASP A 305 16.80 7.30 2.70
C ASP A 305 15.72 6.20 2.62
N ALA A 306 15.60 5.48 1.49
CA ALA A 306 14.68 4.36 1.38
C ALA A 306 15.17 3.14 2.19
N ILE A 307 14.24 2.27 2.59
CA ILE A 307 14.51 1.10 3.44
C ILE A 307 14.32 -0.17 2.62
N PHE A 308 15.35 -1.02 2.52
CA PHE A 308 15.30 -2.29 1.78
C PHE A 308 15.49 -3.55 2.65
N VAL A 309 15.27 -3.45 3.96
CA VAL A 309 15.47 -4.57 4.90
C VAL A 309 14.68 -5.81 4.48
N GLY A 310 15.37 -6.90 4.13
CA GLY A 310 14.74 -8.17 3.75
C GLY A 310 14.05 -8.16 2.38
N ALA A 311 14.23 -7.12 1.57
CA ALA A 311 13.70 -7.08 0.21
C ALA A 311 14.40 -8.12 -0.68
N ASP A 312 13.65 -8.84 -1.52
CA ASP A 312 14.23 -9.73 -2.54
C ASP A 312 14.49 -8.94 -3.82
N LEU A 313 15.74 -8.52 -4.02
CA LEU A 313 16.20 -7.80 -5.20
C LEU A 313 16.81 -8.72 -6.27
N THR A 314 16.61 -10.04 -6.21
CA THR A 314 17.27 -11.00 -7.14
C THR A 314 17.00 -10.64 -8.60
N GLY A 315 18.06 -10.36 -9.35
CA GLY A 315 17.97 -10.01 -10.78
C GLY A 315 17.43 -8.61 -11.05
N ALA A 316 17.23 -7.80 -10.00
CA ALA A 316 16.92 -6.39 -10.17
C ALA A 316 18.13 -5.63 -10.74
N ILE A 317 17.86 -4.50 -11.40
CA ILE A 317 18.89 -3.59 -11.91
C ILE A 317 18.66 -2.19 -11.34
N ALA A 318 19.75 -1.51 -10.99
CA ALA A 318 19.73 -0.18 -10.38
C ALA A 318 20.78 0.75 -11.02
N ASP A 319 20.91 0.69 -12.35
CA ASP A 319 21.87 1.52 -13.08
C ASP A 319 21.52 3.01 -12.91
N ASP A 320 22.51 3.83 -12.55
CA ASP A 320 22.34 5.27 -12.28
C ASP A 320 21.27 5.57 -11.20
N ALA A 321 20.92 4.63 -10.32
CA ALA A 321 20.06 4.89 -9.16
C ALA A 321 20.80 5.73 -8.11
N ILE A 322 20.04 6.41 -7.26
CA ILE A 322 20.58 7.20 -6.12
C ILE A 322 20.16 6.50 -4.82
N GLY A 323 21.08 6.28 -3.89
CA GLY A 323 20.80 5.65 -2.58
C GLY A 323 20.58 4.14 -2.61
N LEU A 324 20.78 3.51 -3.78
CA LEU A 324 20.70 2.06 -3.97
C LEU A 324 21.78 1.61 -4.97
N ASP A 325 22.72 0.79 -4.49
CA ASP A 325 23.73 0.13 -5.31
C ASP A 325 23.53 -1.38 -5.27
N ILE A 326 23.51 -2.01 -6.45
CA ILE A 326 23.29 -3.44 -6.63
C ILE A 326 24.48 -4.05 -7.40
N GLY A 327 25.10 -5.05 -6.78
CA GLY A 327 26.12 -5.92 -7.35
C GLY A 327 25.54 -6.99 -8.30
N ASP A 328 26.41 -7.87 -8.78
CA ASP A 328 26.09 -8.93 -9.72
C ASP A 328 26.57 -10.31 -9.21
N GLU A 329 26.92 -11.22 -10.11
CA GLU A 329 27.43 -12.55 -9.75
C GLU A 329 28.96 -12.60 -9.58
N PHE A 330 29.63 -11.46 -9.72
CA PHE A 330 31.07 -11.32 -9.63
C PHE A 330 31.45 -10.49 -8.40
N ASN A 331 32.74 -10.56 -8.04
CA ASN A 331 33.29 -9.71 -7.00
C ASN A 331 33.13 -8.21 -7.35
N ASN A 332 32.35 -7.50 -6.56
CA ASN A 332 32.07 -6.09 -6.71
C ASN A 332 32.79 -5.25 -5.64
N THR A 333 32.91 -3.96 -5.92
CA THR A 333 33.28 -2.96 -4.92
C THR A 333 32.24 -1.86 -4.99
N LEU A 334 31.35 -1.83 -3.99
CA LEU A 334 30.27 -0.87 -3.86
C LEU A 334 30.67 0.16 -2.81
N THR A 335 30.44 1.43 -3.09
CA THR A 335 30.87 2.52 -2.21
C THR A 335 29.77 3.55 -2.14
N GLY A 336 29.11 3.60 -0.98
CA GLY A 336 28.13 4.58 -0.60
C GLY A 336 28.73 5.98 -0.46
N THR A 337 27.89 6.90 -0.01
CA THR A 337 28.10 8.33 -0.04
C THR A 337 28.30 8.87 1.38
N SER A 338 27.74 10.04 1.69
CA SER A 338 27.67 10.54 3.07
C SER A 338 26.23 10.59 3.59
N SER A 339 25.32 9.99 2.83
CA SER A 339 23.89 9.88 3.11
C SER A 339 23.59 8.44 3.52
N ASN A 340 22.34 8.12 3.84
CA ASN A 340 21.96 6.73 4.09
C ASN A 340 21.87 5.98 2.76
N ASP A 341 22.69 4.94 2.60
CA ASP A 341 22.78 4.17 1.36
C ASP A 341 22.35 2.70 1.56
N ASN A 342 21.87 2.08 0.48
CA ASN A 342 21.52 0.65 0.45
C ASN A 342 22.44 -0.08 -0.54
N LEU A 343 23.26 -1.01 -0.05
CA LEU A 343 24.29 -1.71 -0.83
C LEU A 343 24.04 -3.21 -0.78
N PHE A 344 23.93 -3.86 -1.95
CA PHE A 344 23.71 -5.31 -2.08
C PHE A 344 24.80 -5.95 -2.95
N GLY A 345 25.61 -6.85 -2.39
CA GLY A 345 26.68 -7.56 -3.11
C GLY A 345 26.18 -8.70 -4.00
N PHE A 346 25.13 -9.40 -3.57
CA PHE A 346 24.57 -10.59 -4.21
C PHE A 346 25.47 -11.81 -4.19
N ALA A 347 26.30 -12.04 -5.20
CA ALA A 347 27.13 -13.23 -5.25
C ALA A 347 28.53 -12.86 -5.71
N GLY A 348 29.55 -13.46 -5.12
CA GLY A 348 30.92 -13.03 -5.33
C GLY A 348 31.57 -12.76 -3.99
N ASN A 349 32.85 -12.40 -4.01
CA ASN A 349 33.51 -11.92 -2.81
C ASN A 349 33.57 -10.40 -2.89
N ASP A 350 32.63 -9.75 -2.24
CA ASP A 350 32.32 -8.34 -2.43
C ASP A 350 32.98 -7.46 -1.38
N THR A 351 33.14 -6.19 -1.72
CA THR A 351 33.57 -5.15 -0.80
C THR A 351 32.53 -4.03 -0.80
N LEU A 352 31.80 -3.90 0.30
CA LEU A 352 30.77 -2.90 0.49
C LEU A 352 31.26 -1.87 1.51
N ILE A 353 31.20 -0.59 1.16
CA ILE A 353 31.69 0.53 1.98
C ILE A 353 30.57 1.58 2.09
N GLY A 354 29.91 1.69 3.24
CA GLY A 354 28.83 2.67 3.48
C GLY A 354 29.34 4.12 3.57
N ASN A 355 30.48 4.31 4.26
CA ASN A 355 31.12 5.58 4.60
C ASN A 355 30.45 6.33 5.76
N ALA A 356 29.52 7.23 5.50
CA ALA A 356 28.84 7.97 6.55
C ALA A 356 27.36 8.05 6.23
N GLY A 357 26.50 8.01 7.25
CA GLY A 357 25.09 7.70 7.04
C GLY A 357 24.69 6.54 7.92
N ASN A 358 23.39 6.24 8.00
CA ASN A 358 22.89 5.00 8.56
C ASN A 358 22.67 4.05 7.39
N ASP A 359 23.67 3.23 7.09
CA ASP A 359 23.71 2.46 5.85
C ASP A 359 23.15 1.04 6.05
N TYR A 360 22.59 0.50 4.97
CA TYR A 360 22.17 -0.90 4.89
C TYR A 360 23.08 -1.65 3.92
N LEU A 361 23.85 -2.62 4.42
CA LEU A 361 24.78 -3.42 3.63
C LEU A 361 24.40 -4.90 3.73
N ASP A 362 24.25 -5.56 2.58
CA ASP A 362 24.03 -7.00 2.46
C ASP A 362 25.05 -7.61 1.49
N GLY A 363 25.97 -8.46 2.00
CA GLY A 363 27.00 -9.13 1.22
C GLY A 363 26.46 -10.20 0.28
N GLY A 364 25.42 -10.93 0.71
CA GLY A 364 24.83 -12.00 -0.08
C GLY A 364 25.61 -13.32 0.02
N LEU A 365 26.18 -13.81 -1.08
CA LEU A 365 26.86 -15.11 -1.18
C LEU A 365 28.33 -14.92 -1.48
N GLY A 366 29.22 -15.41 -0.63
CA GLY A 366 30.65 -15.44 -0.85
C GLY A 366 31.39 -14.99 0.39
N ALA A 367 32.66 -14.63 0.25
CA ALA A 367 33.48 -14.16 1.36
C ALA A 367 33.62 -12.64 1.26
N ASP A 368 32.76 -11.93 1.97
CA ASP A 368 32.53 -10.51 1.79
C ASP A 368 33.26 -9.65 2.82
N SER A 369 33.44 -8.38 2.49
CA SER A 369 34.01 -7.36 3.37
C SER A 369 33.10 -6.15 3.44
N LEU A 370 32.43 -5.98 4.56
CA LEU A 370 31.44 -4.92 4.80
C LEU A 370 32.00 -3.91 5.81
N PHE A 371 31.96 -2.63 5.44
CA PHE A 371 32.38 -1.51 6.26
C PHE A 371 31.24 -0.49 6.33
N GLY A 372 30.56 -0.37 7.48
CA GLY A 372 29.49 0.62 7.68
C GLY A 372 30.06 2.04 7.65
N GLY A 373 30.95 2.32 8.58
CA GLY A 373 31.68 3.58 8.64
C GLY A 373 31.19 4.46 9.79
N GLY A 374 30.38 5.48 9.51
CA GLY A 374 29.93 6.43 10.52
C GLY A 374 28.44 6.69 10.48
N GLY A 375 27.74 6.33 11.54
CA GLY A 375 26.30 6.39 11.71
C GLY A 375 25.84 5.06 12.30
N ASN A 376 24.53 4.82 12.35
CA ASN A 376 24.00 3.57 12.89
C ASN A 376 23.71 2.62 11.73
N ASP A 377 24.66 1.74 11.43
CA ASP A 377 24.65 0.92 10.24
C ASP A 377 23.99 -0.45 10.49
N THR A 378 23.51 -1.08 9.43
CA THR A 378 22.96 -2.44 9.45
C THR A 378 23.70 -3.30 8.43
N LEU A 379 24.46 -4.28 8.90
CA LEU A 379 25.33 -5.13 8.09
C LEU A 379 24.89 -6.60 8.17
N PHE A 380 24.67 -7.21 7.00
CA PHE A 380 24.44 -8.64 6.81
C PHE A 380 25.54 -9.24 5.95
N GLY A 381 26.34 -10.17 6.50
CA GLY A 381 27.39 -10.86 5.73
C GLY A 381 26.80 -11.80 4.70
N GLY A 382 25.83 -12.62 5.13
CA GLY A 382 25.11 -13.52 4.23
C GLY A 382 25.67 -14.92 4.33
N ALA A 383 26.15 -15.50 3.23
CA ALA A 383 26.70 -16.85 3.23
C ALA A 383 28.15 -16.89 2.77
N GLY A 384 29.06 -17.16 3.71
CA GLY A 384 30.44 -17.52 3.45
C GLY A 384 31.31 -17.12 4.63
N ALA A 385 32.49 -16.57 4.39
CA ALA A 385 33.41 -16.25 5.48
C ALA A 385 33.67 -14.75 5.45
N ASP A 386 32.84 -14.03 6.17
CA ASP A 386 32.65 -12.60 5.99
C ASP A 386 33.43 -11.78 7.02
N ASN A 387 33.77 -10.55 6.65
CA ASN A 387 34.39 -9.58 7.53
C ASN A 387 33.51 -8.34 7.65
N LEU A 388 32.90 -8.13 8.80
CA LEU A 388 31.99 -7.01 9.06
C LEU A 388 32.62 -6.04 10.06
N THR A 389 32.63 -4.76 9.72
CA THR A 389 33.04 -3.65 10.60
C THR A 389 31.94 -2.59 10.62
N GLY A 390 31.30 -2.39 11.77
CA GLY A 390 30.26 -1.37 11.96
C GLY A 390 30.85 0.03 11.85
N GLY A 391 31.76 0.38 12.76
CA GLY A 391 32.50 1.63 12.71
C GLY A 391 32.16 2.54 13.87
N ALA A 392 31.51 3.66 13.63
CA ALA A 392 31.16 4.62 14.67
C ALA A 392 29.65 4.88 14.68
N GLY A 393 28.99 4.61 15.80
CA GLY A 393 27.55 4.69 15.95
C GLY A 393 27.05 3.41 16.60
N ASN A 394 25.74 3.22 16.69
CA ASN A 394 25.16 2.00 17.25
C ASN A 394 24.76 1.08 16.11
N ASP A 395 25.61 0.10 15.80
CA ASP A 395 25.48 -0.70 14.60
C ASP A 395 24.74 -2.02 14.86
N TYR A 396 24.14 -2.59 13.83
CA TYR A 396 23.59 -3.94 13.83
C TYR A 396 24.41 -4.82 12.88
N LEU A 397 24.99 -5.90 13.39
CA LEU A 397 25.80 -6.82 12.59
C LEU A 397 25.25 -8.24 12.69
N ASN A 398 25.13 -8.91 11.55
CA ASN A 398 24.83 -10.33 11.45
C ASN A 398 25.75 -10.97 10.39
N GLY A 399 26.62 -11.91 10.80
CA GLY A 399 27.52 -12.60 9.88
C GLY A 399 26.77 -13.48 8.88
N GLY A 400 25.70 -14.14 9.33
CA GLY A 400 24.99 -15.13 8.53
C GLY A 400 25.70 -16.48 8.58
N THR A 401 25.65 -17.27 7.51
CA THR A 401 26.23 -18.62 7.52
C THR A 401 27.68 -18.65 7.08
N GLY A 402 28.53 -19.23 7.92
CA GLY A 402 29.90 -19.65 7.69
C GLY A 402 30.76 -19.30 8.89
N ASN A 403 31.97 -18.77 8.71
CA ASN A 403 32.82 -18.45 9.87
C ASN A 403 33.26 -17.01 9.76
N ASP A 404 32.55 -16.14 10.45
CA ASP A 404 32.64 -14.72 10.20
C ASP A 404 33.52 -14.00 11.23
N THR A 405 34.04 -12.84 10.84
CA THR A 405 34.77 -11.93 11.73
C THR A 405 34.02 -10.61 11.82
N LEU A 406 33.49 -10.31 13.01
CA LEU A 406 32.66 -9.13 13.25
C LEU A 406 33.37 -8.18 14.21
N THR A 407 33.29 -6.88 13.94
CA THR A 407 33.79 -5.82 14.82
C THR A 407 32.73 -4.71 14.85
N GLY A 408 32.10 -4.48 16.01
CA GLY A 408 31.09 -3.42 16.15
C GLY A 408 31.73 -2.05 15.98
N GLY A 409 32.61 -1.67 16.89
CA GLY A 409 33.41 -0.46 16.80
C GLY A 409 33.13 0.48 17.97
N ASN A 410 32.92 1.77 17.70
CA ASN A 410 32.56 2.75 18.72
C ASN A 410 31.05 2.89 18.81
N GLY A 411 30.47 2.53 19.95
CA GLY A 411 29.06 2.76 20.22
C GLY A 411 28.51 1.63 21.06
N SER A 412 27.18 1.46 21.04
CA SER A 412 26.51 0.31 21.63
C SER A 412 25.95 -0.54 20.49
N ASP A 413 26.73 -1.54 20.09
CA ASP A 413 26.45 -2.32 18.89
C ASP A 413 25.62 -3.55 19.21
N THR A 414 24.77 -3.99 18.29
CA THR A 414 24.02 -5.24 18.39
C THR A 414 24.59 -6.26 17.42
N ILE A 415 25.17 -7.32 17.97
CA ILE A 415 25.67 -8.45 17.18
C ILE A 415 24.68 -9.60 17.29
N ARG A 416 24.12 -9.99 16.15
CA ARG A 416 23.14 -11.05 16.01
C ARG A 416 23.82 -12.34 15.58
N TYR A 417 23.53 -13.42 16.29
CA TYR A 417 23.91 -14.78 15.93
C TYR A 417 22.67 -15.69 15.90
N ASN A 418 22.46 -16.45 14.84
CA ASN A 418 21.38 -17.41 14.69
C ASN A 418 21.90 -18.85 14.67
N LEU A 419 21.03 -19.80 15.02
CA LEU A 419 21.37 -21.22 14.95
C LEU A 419 21.72 -21.62 13.51
N GLY A 420 22.97 -22.02 13.28
CA GLY A 420 23.47 -22.44 11.98
C GLY A 420 24.44 -21.45 11.35
N ASP A 421 24.64 -20.29 11.97
CA ASP A 421 25.51 -19.23 11.46
C ASP A 421 26.97 -19.71 11.40
N GLY A 422 27.49 -20.41 12.41
CA GLY A 422 28.70 -21.23 12.26
C GLY A 422 29.68 -21.07 13.41
N GLN A 423 30.93 -20.67 13.15
CA GLN A 423 31.91 -20.40 14.21
C GLN A 423 32.48 -18.99 14.07
N ASP A 424 31.77 -18.04 14.66
CA ASP A 424 32.09 -16.63 14.47
C ASP A 424 33.10 -16.12 15.48
N ARG A 425 33.78 -15.07 15.07
CA ARG A 425 34.76 -14.36 15.87
C ARG A 425 34.35 -12.90 15.99
N ILE A 426 34.07 -12.46 17.20
CA ILE A 426 33.78 -11.05 17.47
C ILE A 426 35.02 -10.40 18.07
N ASN A 427 35.51 -9.34 17.44
CA ASN A 427 36.59 -8.50 17.95
C ASN A 427 36.05 -7.32 18.73
N GLU A 428 36.85 -6.83 19.68
CA GLU A 428 36.63 -5.54 20.37
C GLU A 428 35.27 -5.40 21.08
N PHE A 429 34.59 -6.51 21.40
CA PHE A 429 33.32 -6.50 22.11
C PHE A 429 33.44 -5.77 23.45
N VAL A 430 32.65 -4.72 23.64
CA VAL A 430 32.61 -3.88 24.83
C VAL A 430 31.52 -4.39 25.78
N THR A 431 31.85 -4.72 27.02
CA THR A 431 30.84 -5.11 28.03
C THR A 431 30.48 -3.95 28.94
N GLY A 432 29.33 -4.06 29.62
CA GLY A 432 28.84 -3.14 30.62
C GLY A 432 27.83 -2.11 30.10
N THR A 433 27.46 -1.16 30.96
CA THR A 433 26.45 -0.16 30.63
C THR A 433 26.88 0.70 29.43
N GLY A 434 26.11 0.62 28.35
CA GLY A 434 26.40 1.32 27.08
C GLY A 434 27.45 0.63 26.22
N GLY A 435 27.81 -0.62 26.54
CA GLY A 435 28.57 -1.51 25.68
C GLY A 435 27.67 -2.26 24.70
N ASP A 436 28.25 -3.29 24.08
CA ASP A 436 27.64 -4.06 23.00
C ASP A 436 26.64 -5.08 23.53
N ILE A 437 25.71 -5.45 22.65
CA ILE A 437 24.65 -6.40 22.87
C ILE A 437 24.92 -7.60 21.98
N LEU A 438 25.09 -8.77 22.60
CA LEU A 438 25.07 -10.04 21.88
C LEU A 438 23.66 -10.61 21.90
N SER A 439 23.08 -10.92 20.75
CA SER A 439 21.69 -11.40 20.60
C SER A 439 21.64 -12.73 19.86
N PHE A 440 20.90 -13.69 20.41
CA PHE A 440 20.80 -15.04 19.85
C PHE A 440 19.44 -15.37 19.25
N GLY A 441 19.43 -16.08 18.12
CA GLY A 441 18.24 -16.50 17.37
C GLY A 441 18.13 -18.01 17.25
N GLY A 442 16.96 -18.58 17.58
CA GLY A 442 16.73 -20.03 17.43
C GLY A 442 17.55 -20.91 18.39
N ILE A 443 18.18 -20.31 19.41
CA ILE A 443 18.99 -21.02 20.40
C ILE A 443 18.28 -21.00 21.76
N GLY A 444 18.05 -22.18 22.32
CA GLY A 444 17.34 -22.34 23.60
C GLY A 444 18.22 -22.27 24.84
N ALA A 445 19.50 -22.63 24.74
CA ALA A 445 20.45 -22.65 25.85
C ALA A 445 21.91 -22.54 25.35
N ILE A 446 22.74 -21.83 26.13
CA ILE A 446 24.14 -21.54 25.80
C ILE A 446 25.01 -21.76 27.04
N ASP A 447 26.16 -22.38 26.85
CA ASP A 447 27.24 -22.45 27.84
C ASP A 447 28.36 -21.47 27.47
N VAL A 448 28.96 -20.82 28.49
CA VAL A 448 30.04 -19.86 28.30
C VAL A 448 31.32 -20.35 29.00
N ARG A 449 32.45 -20.34 28.27
CA ARG A 449 33.76 -20.76 28.79
C ARG A 449 34.84 -19.75 28.44
N ILE A 450 35.74 -19.47 29.39
CA ILE A 450 36.97 -18.74 29.10
C ILE A 450 38.07 -19.71 28.67
N VAL A 451 38.62 -19.50 27.47
CA VAL A 451 39.75 -20.26 26.90
C VAL A 451 40.82 -19.28 26.44
N ASN A 452 42.01 -19.39 27.04
CA ASN A 452 43.17 -18.55 26.72
C ASN A 452 42.88 -17.03 26.76
N GLY A 453 42.00 -16.60 27.68
CA GLY A 453 41.61 -15.19 27.83
C GLY A 453 40.45 -14.73 26.94
N ASN A 454 39.93 -15.58 26.06
CA ASN A 454 38.76 -15.31 25.22
C ASN A 454 37.53 -16.02 25.78
N SER A 455 36.35 -15.42 25.65
CA SER A 455 35.08 -16.09 25.94
C SER A 455 34.56 -16.85 24.72
N GLN A 456 34.23 -18.13 24.92
CA GLN A 456 33.64 -19.02 23.94
C GLN A 456 32.20 -19.35 24.36
N PHE A 457 31.28 -19.20 23.41
CA PHE A 457 29.85 -19.50 23.58
C PHE A 457 29.54 -20.78 22.80
N LEU A 458 29.00 -21.79 23.47
CA LEU A 458 28.72 -23.11 22.90
C LEU A 458 27.25 -23.49 23.10
N LEU A 459 26.70 -24.34 22.23
CA LEU A 459 25.39 -24.95 22.49
C LEU A 459 25.42 -25.73 23.81
N GLY A 460 24.59 -25.31 24.76
CA GLY A 460 24.56 -25.84 26.13
C GLY A 460 23.28 -26.61 26.48
N ASP A 461 23.27 -27.23 27.66
CA ASP A 461 22.08 -27.87 28.24
C ASP A 461 21.25 -26.92 29.12
N GLY A 462 21.77 -25.71 29.39
CA GLY A 462 21.13 -24.67 30.18
C GLY A 462 21.23 -24.85 31.70
N ILE A 463 22.07 -25.76 32.20
CA ILE A 463 22.22 -26.05 33.63
C ILE A 463 23.51 -25.45 34.20
N ALA A 464 23.37 -24.33 34.92
CA ALA A 464 24.48 -23.71 35.66
C ALA A 464 25.15 -24.71 36.63
N ASN A 465 26.48 -24.82 36.55
CA ASN A 465 27.33 -25.71 37.37
C ASN A 465 27.23 -27.21 37.06
N ASN A 466 26.66 -27.62 35.92
CA ASN A 466 26.80 -29.01 35.48
C ASN A 466 28.28 -29.27 35.09
N ALA A 467 28.93 -30.23 35.76
CA ALA A 467 30.30 -30.65 35.43
C ALA A 467 30.38 -31.42 34.09
N GLY A 468 29.23 -31.80 33.53
CA GLY A 468 29.11 -32.36 32.19
C GLY A 468 29.10 -31.26 31.12
N PHE A 469 30.16 -30.47 31.00
CA PHE A 469 30.39 -29.64 29.81
C PHE A 469 30.55 -30.59 28.61
N GLY A 470 29.47 -30.80 27.87
CA GLY A 470 29.43 -31.72 26.74
C GLY A 470 30.17 -31.17 25.53
N THR A 471 30.35 -32.02 24.53
CA THR A 471 30.90 -31.76 23.19
C THR A 471 30.01 -30.84 22.34
N GLY A 472 29.43 -29.80 22.93
CA GLY A 472 28.57 -28.83 22.25
C GLY A 472 29.33 -28.11 21.13
N GLN A 473 28.61 -27.74 20.07
CA GLN A 473 29.19 -26.98 18.97
C GLN A 473 29.56 -25.58 19.45
N LEU A 474 30.78 -25.12 19.14
CA LEU A 474 31.18 -23.72 19.31
C LEU A 474 30.32 -22.87 18.38
N LEU A 475 29.72 -21.83 18.93
CA LEU A 475 28.90 -20.86 18.19
C LEU A 475 29.75 -19.64 17.81
N LEU A 476 30.35 -19.02 18.82
CA LEU A 476 31.19 -17.84 18.60
C LEU A 476 32.25 -17.68 19.69
N THR A 477 33.27 -16.89 19.37
CA THR A 477 34.33 -16.47 20.28
C THR A 477 34.37 -14.96 20.37
N LEU A 478 34.24 -14.41 21.58
CA LEU A 478 34.61 -13.02 21.87
C LEU A 478 36.12 -12.96 22.08
N PHE A 479 36.83 -12.38 21.13
CA PHE A 479 38.28 -12.33 21.16
C PHE A 479 38.78 -11.13 21.96
N GLY A 480 39.69 -11.40 22.91
CA GLY A 480 40.25 -10.39 23.79
C GLY A 480 39.29 -9.92 24.89
N THR A 481 38.06 -10.42 24.91
CA THR A 481 37.02 -10.03 25.88
C THR A 481 36.71 -11.19 26.81
N THR A 482 36.84 -10.95 28.11
CA THR A 482 36.36 -11.86 29.16
C THR A 482 34.92 -11.53 29.52
N PHE A 483 34.04 -12.52 29.38
CA PHE A 483 32.61 -12.43 29.68
C PHE A 483 32.29 -13.11 31.02
N THR A 484 31.58 -12.42 31.90
CA THR A 484 31.24 -12.86 33.25
C THR A 484 29.73 -12.76 33.51
N GLN A 485 29.25 -13.35 34.60
CA GLN A 485 27.83 -13.24 34.99
C GLN A 485 27.40 -11.80 35.31
N ALA A 486 28.34 -10.90 35.63
CA ALA A 486 28.03 -9.49 35.87
C ALA A 486 27.69 -8.73 34.58
N ASP A 487 28.09 -9.24 33.42
CA ASP A 487 27.81 -8.71 32.08
C ASP A 487 26.43 -9.20 31.55
N ILE A 488 25.56 -9.70 32.45
CA ILE A 488 24.20 -10.11 32.14
C ILE A 488 23.24 -9.11 32.78
N SER A 489 22.64 -8.19 32.02
CA SER A 489 21.47 -7.46 32.51
C SER A 489 20.22 -8.30 32.36
N THR A 490 19.43 -8.36 33.43
CA THR A 490 18.18 -9.13 33.46
C THR A 490 17.01 -8.39 32.81
N ASN A 491 17.18 -7.80 31.62
CA ASN A 491 16.06 -7.31 30.81
C ASN A 491 15.58 -8.43 29.86
N ILE A 492 15.03 -9.48 30.46
CA ILE A 492 14.26 -10.49 29.73
C ILE A 492 12.92 -9.85 29.36
N ASP A 493 12.67 -9.58 28.07
CA ASP A 493 11.30 -9.33 27.61
C ASP A 493 10.48 -10.62 27.85
N PRO A 494 9.43 -10.59 28.68
CA PRO A 494 8.64 -11.77 29.01
C PRO A 494 7.78 -12.29 27.84
N ASN A 495 7.76 -11.64 26.68
CA ASN A 495 6.90 -12.01 25.57
C ASN A 495 7.70 -12.41 24.31
N ASN A 496 8.17 -13.66 24.32
CA ASN A 496 8.17 -14.57 23.16
C ASN A 496 9.41 -14.62 22.22
N SER A 497 10.61 -14.84 22.77
CA SER A 497 11.67 -15.72 22.23
C SER A 497 12.91 -15.65 23.14
N SER A 498 13.79 -16.65 23.12
CA SER A 498 15.04 -16.65 23.91
C SER A 498 16.07 -15.67 23.34
N VAL A 499 15.82 -14.37 23.53
CA VAL A 499 16.82 -13.32 23.32
C VAL A 499 17.63 -13.22 24.61
N PHE A 500 18.84 -13.77 24.61
CA PHE A 500 19.79 -13.52 25.69
C PHE A 500 20.40 -12.14 25.45
N GLN A 501 19.80 -11.09 26.00
CA GLN A 501 20.47 -9.79 26.04
C GLN A 501 21.52 -9.83 27.15
N LEU A 502 22.77 -9.75 26.72
CA LEU A 502 23.94 -9.66 27.57
C LEU A 502 24.40 -8.20 27.46
N SER A 503 24.49 -7.50 28.60
CA SER A 503 24.87 -6.08 28.64
C SER A 503 26.15 -5.90 29.42
#